data_AF-A0A9P8K0U8-F1
#
_entry.id   AF-A0A9P8K0U8-F1
#
_cell.length_a   1.000
_cell.length_b   1.000
_cell.length_c   1.000
_cell.angle_alpha   90.00
_cell.angle_beta   90.00
_cell.angle_gamma   90.00
#
_symmetry.space_group_name_H-M   'P 1'
#
loop_
_entity.id
_entity.type
_entity.pdbx_description
1 polymer ?
#
loop_
_entity_poly.entity_id
_entity_poly.type
_entity_poly.pdbx_seq_one_letter_code
_entity_poly.pdbx_strand_id
1 'polypeptide(L)'
;MHLWGNALRAAVVVALTAIVSASLGDRLPDFKDCIKTCTATNCVPGGPAISLQHRLLLWDCPSECDYSCQHVVTDKRLAREPPYREPVLQFHGKWPFYRFLGMQEPFSVIFSLLNFLAHDHGMKVLREKVPASYPLRPFYLGFGYFGLASWIFSCIFHTRDFSVTEKLDYFGAGASVMYGMFLSVVRVFRLDKDTPKRSSVLRAWILLCITLYLAHVSYLSFWSFDYTYNMAANVVVGIIQNLIWSWFSITRYRKTKRMWAAWPGLIVAWVILAMSLELFDFPPWWGAIDAHSLWHLMTVFPTLWWYSFLIKDAQEDLQGLRLKA
;
A
#
# COMPACT_ATOMS: atom_id res chain seq x y z
N MET A 1 -5.54 16.63 31.42
CA MET A 1 -5.00 15.43 30.72
C MET A 1 -5.98 14.26 30.58
N HIS A 2 -7.17 14.26 31.20
CA HIS A 2 -8.13 13.15 31.07
C HIS A 2 -9.17 13.27 29.93
N LEU A 3 -9.39 14.47 29.38
CA LEU A 3 -10.39 14.69 28.31
C LEU A 3 -9.91 14.27 26.91
N TRP A 4 -8.60 14.31 26.66
CA TRP A 4 -8.00 13.97 25.35
C TRP A 4 -7.91 12.45 25.11
N GLY A 5 -7.78 11.65 26.18
CA GLY A 5 -7.73 10.19 26.08
C GLY A 5 -9.08 9.56 25.72
N ASN A 6 -10.19 10.22 26.08
CA ASN A 6 -11.55 9.72 25.81
C ASN A 6 -12.00 10.05 24.39
N ALA A 7 -11.59 11.18 23.82
CA ALA A 7 -11.84 11.52 22.42
C ALA A 7 -11.09 10.57 21.46
N LEU A 8 -9.83 10.23 21.78
CA LEU A 8 -9.04 9.28 21.00
C LEU A 8 -9.62 7.86 21.05
N ARG A 9 -10.11 7.42 22.23
CA ARG A 9 -10.79 6.13 22.40
C ARG A 9 -12.16 6.10 21.69
N ALA A 10 -12.92 7.20 21.73
CA ALA A 10 -14.18 7.30 21.02
C ALA A 10 -13.98 7.28 19.49
N ALA A 11 -12.95 7.95 18.97
CA ALA A 11 -12.59 7.91 17.55
C ALA A 11 -12.17 6.49 17.10
N VAL A 12 -11.39 5.78 17.93
CA VAL A 12 -10.97 4.39 17.65
C VAL A 12 -12.14 3.41 17.71
N VAL A 13 -13.10 3.59 18.62
CA VAL A 13 -14.28 2.70 18.74
C VAL A 13 -15.31 2.96 17.65
N VAL A 14 -15.51 4.21 17.23
CA VAL A 14 -16.41 4.55 16.11
C VAL A 14 -15.86 4.02 14.78
N ALA A 15 -14.53 4.00 14.59
CA ALA A 15 -13.89 3.41 13.42
C ALA A 15 -14.05 1.87 13.32
N LEU A 16 -14.43 1.17 14.40
CA LEU A 16 -14.57 -0.29 14.43
C LEU A 16 -15.98 -0.79 14.10
N THR A 17 -16.92 0.10 13.76
CA THR A 17 -18.31 -0.26 13.41
C THR A 17 -18.77 0.37 12.10
N ALA A 18 -17.87 0.43 11.10
CA ALA A 18 -18.27 0.69 9.74
C ALA A 18 -19.10 -0.50 9.24
N ILE A 19 -20.42 -0.31 9.21
CA ILE A 19 -21.32 -1.22 8.49
C ILE A 19 -20.85 -1.21 7.03
N VAL A 20 -20.43 -2.36 6.52
CA VAL A 20 -20.04 -2.54 5.11
C VAL A 20 -21.28 -2.29 4.26
N SER A 21 -21.44 -1.03 3.86
CA SER A 21 -22.49 -0.61 2.95
C SER A 21 -21.90 -0.62 1.55
N ALA A 22 -22.57 -1.28 0.61
CA ALA A 22 -22.27 -1.16 -0.81
C ALA A 22 -22.15 0.33 -1.20
N SER A 23 -21.30 0.67 -2.17
CA SER A 23 -21.10 2.06 -2.54
C SER A 23 -22.43 2.71 -2.93
N LEU A 24 -22.53 4.03 -2.75
CA LEU A 24 -23.78 4.74 -3.03
C LEU A 24 -24.17 4.61 -4.52
N GLY A 25 -23.19 4.55 -5.43
CA GLY A 25 -23.41 4.33 -6.86
C GLY A 25 -24.12 3.01 -7.15
N ASP A 26 -23.72 1.92 -6.47
CA ASP A 26 -24.29 0.57 -6.65
C ASP A 26 -25.77 0.49 -6.28
N ARG A 27 -26.23 1.43 -5.46
CA ARG A 27 -27.61 1.49 -4.97
C ARG A 27 -28.54 2.32 -5.87
N LEU A 28 -28.01 3.06 -6.83
CA LEU A 28 -28.80 3.91 -7.71
C LEU A 28 -29.70 3.07 -8.65
N PRO A 29 -31.01 3.35 -8.72
CA PRO A 29 -31.90 2.71 -9.70
C PRO A 29 -31.40 2.87 -11.13
N ASP A 30 -31.00 4.08 -11.51
CA ASP A 30 -30.48 4.40 -12.85
C ASP A 30 -29.27 3.54 -13.25
N PHE A 31 -28.39 3.23 -12.29
CA PHE A 31 -27.21 2.38 -12.53
C PHE A 31 -27.62 0.93 -12.76
N LYS A 32 -28.49 0.39 -11.90
CA LYS A 32 -29.02 -0.98 -12.02
C LYS A 32 -29.78 -1.19 -13.32
N ASP A 33 -30.64 -0.23 -13.68
CA ASP A 33 -31.43 -0.28 -14.92
C ASP A 33 -30.54 -0.13 -16.16
N CYS A 34 -29.50 0.71 -16.10
CA CYS A 34 -28.50 0.81 -17.16
C CYS A 34 -27.79 -0.52 -17.39
N ILE A 35 -27.26 -1.16 -16.33
CA ILE A 35 -26.55 -2.44 -16.45
C ILE A 35 -27.47 -3.51 -17.04
N LYS A 36 -28.70 -3.62 -16.52
CA LYS A 36 -29.70 -4.58 -17.00
C LYS A 36 -29.97 -4.40 -18.50
N THR A 37 -30.18 -3.16 -18.93
CA THR A 37 -30.49 -2.82 -20.32
C THR A 37 -29.29 -3.05 -21.24
N CYS A 38 -28.10 -2.59 -20.82
CA CYS A 38 -26.86 -2.76 -21.58
C CYS A 38 -26.55 -4.25 -21.78
N THR A 39 -26.64 -5.05 -20.71
CA THR A 39 -26.33 -6.48 -20.76
C THR A 39 -27.30 -7.22 -21.68
N ALA A 40 -28.61 -6.95 -21.55
CA ALA A 40 -29.63 -7.59 -22.39
C ALA A 40 -29.50 -7.24 -23.88
N THR A 41 -28.99 -6.05 -24.19
CA THR A 41 -28.86 -5.55 -25.56
C THR A 41 -27.54 -5.97 -26.21
N ASN A 42 -26.43 -5.89 -25.48
CA ASN A 42 -25.09 -6.03 -26.04
C ASN A 42 -24.45 -7.40 -25.80
N CYS A 43 -24.83 -8.11 -24.73
CA CYS A 43 -24.21 -9.38 -24.36
C CYS A 43 -24.93 -10.59 -24.99
N VAL A 44 -25.19 -10.49 -26.30
CA VAL A 44 -25.83 -11.52 -27.12
C VAL A 44 -24.87 -12.05 -28.19
N PRO A 45 -25.09 -13.25 -28.76
CA PRO A 45 -24.31 -13.72 -29.90
C PRO A 45 -24.36 -12.72 -31.07
N GLY A 46 -23.19 -12.29 -31.56
CA GLY A 46 -23.10 -11.24 -32.59
C GLY A 46 -23.21 -9.80 -32.06
N GLY A 47 -23.16 -9.59 -30.74
CA GLY A 47 -23.08 -8.28 -30.11
C GLY A 47 -21.78 -7.52 -30.42
N PRO A 48 -21.62 -6.28 -29.89
CA PRO A 48 -20.47 -5.43 -30.16
C PRO A 48 -19.13 -6.12 -29.89
N ALA A 49 -18.18 -5.97 -30.81
CA ALA A 49 -16.85 -6.54 -30.66
C ALA A 49 -16.03 -5.78 -29.59
N ILE A 50 -15.57 -6.50 -28.57
CA ILE A 50 -14.66 -5.95 -27.55
C ILE A 50 -13.25 -5.84 -28.15
N SER A 51 -12.63 -4.69 -27.96
CA SER A 51 -11.27 -4.40 -28.44
C SER A 51 -10.25 -5.44 -27.96
N LEU A 52 -9.18 -5.67 -28.72
CA LEU A 52 -8.19 -6.69 -28.38
C LEU A 52 -7.56 -6.43 -27.01
N GLN A 53 -7.15 -5.19 -26.73
CA GLN A 53 -6.57 -4.78 -25.46
C GLN A 53 -7.49 -5.06 -24.27
N HIS A 54 -8.80 -4.85 -24.44
CA HIS A 54 -9.77 -5.13 -23.39
C HIS A 54 -9.95 -6.64 -23.18
N ARG A 55 -10.00 -7.43 -24.26
CA ARG A 55 -10.04 -8.90 -24.17
C ARG A 55 -8.79 -9.50 -23.51
N LEU A 56 -7.61 -8.95 -23.80
CA LEU A 56 -6.35 -9.37 -23.17
C LEU A 56 -6.36 -9.14 -21.66
N LEU A 57 -7.05 -8.09 -21.19
CA LEU A 57 -7.25 -7.79 -19.77
C LEU A 57 -8.56 -8.36 -19.21
N LEU A 58 -9.17 -9.32 -19.91
CA LEU A 58 -10.36 -10.04 -19.45
C LEU A 58 -11.54 -9.10 -19.12
N TRP A 59 -11.68 -8.03 -19.89
CA TRP A 59 -12.94 -7.29 -19.94
C TRP A 59 -13.92 -8.05 -20.82
N ASP A 60 -14.96 -8.56 -20.18
CA ASP A 60 -16.08 -9.23 -20.81
C ASP A 60 -17.25 -8.25 -21.02
N CYS A 61 -18.29 -8.68 -21.73
CA CYS A 61 -19.41 -7.81 -22.03
C CYS A 61 -20.12 -7.24 -20.77
N PRO A 62 -20.39 -8.05 -19.71
CA PRO A 62 -20.92 -7.53 -18.46
C PRO A 62 -20.05 -6.43 -17.82
N SER A 63 -18.73 -6.60 -17.77
CA SER A 63 -17.84 -5.57 -17.20
C SER A 63 -17.69 -4.33 -18.09
N GLU A 64 -17.79 -4.46 -19.41
CA GLU A 64 -17.90 -3.31 -20.33
C GLU A 64 -19.20 -2.52 -20.11
N CYS A 65 -20.31 -3.23 -19.88
CA CYS A 65 -21.59 -2.61 -19.54
C CYS A 65 -21.55 -1.91 -18.18
N ASP A 66 -20.98 -2.56 -17.16
CA ASP A 66 -20.79 -1.97 -15.84
C ASP A 66 -19.99 -0.66 -15.94
N TYR A 67 -18.81 -0.70 -16.55
CA TYR A 67 -17.98 0.49 -16.79
C TYR A 67 -18.76 1.61 -17.50
N SER A 68 -19.43 1.29 -18.62
CA SER A 68 -20.17 2.28 -19.40
C SER A 68 -21.29 2.92 -18.58
N CYS A 69 -21.98 2.12 -17.77
CA CYS A 69 -23.06 2.60 -16.91
C CYS A 69 -22.59 3.46 -15.74
N GLN A 70 -21.41 3.20 -15.17
CA GLN A 70 -20.81 4.09 -14.17
C GLN A 70 -20.61 5.49 -14.74
N HIS A 71 -20.08 5.58 -15.97
CA HIS A 71 -19.85 6.87 -16.65
C HIS A 71 -21.15 7.55 -17.06
N VAL A 72 -22.10 6.83 -17.66
CA VAL A 72 -23.42 7.38 -18.04
C VAL A 72 -24.15 7.98 -16.83
N VAL A 73 -24.14 7.30 -15.69
CA VAL A 73 -24.78 7.79 -14.46
C VAL A 73 -24.02 8.99 -13.90
N THR A 74 -22.69 8.94 -13.92
CA THR A 74 -21.83 10.05 -13.47
C THR A 74 -22.07 11.31 -14.29
N ASP A 75 -22.10 11.21 -15.62
CA ASP A 75 -22.36 12.32 -16.53
C ASP A 75 -23.76 12.92 -16.32
N LYS A 76 -24.78 12.08 -16.17
CA LYS A 76 -26.15 12.53 -15.84
C LYS A 76 -26.20 13.31 -14.53
N ARG A 77 -25.46 12.88 -13.51
CA ARG A 77 -25.41 13.55 -12.20
C ARG A 77 -24.65 14.87 -12.26
N LEU A 78 -23.58 14.94 -13.04
CA LEU A 78 -22.81 16.17 -13.28
C LEU A 78 -23.61 17.20 -14.08
N ALA A 79 -24.41 16.76 -15.04
CA ALA A 79 -25.24 17.63 -15.89
C ALA A 79 -26.57 18.07 -15.25
N ARG A 80 -26.88 17.62 -14.03
CA ARG A 80 -28.16 17.93 -13.36
C ARG A 80 -28.19 19.38 -12.88
N GLU A 81 -29.34 20.02 -13.09
CA GLU A 81 -29.68 21.33 -12.52
C GLU A 81 -30.85 21.24 -11.53
N PRO A 82 -30.73 21.74 -10.28
CA PRO A 82 -29.51 22.26 -9.66
C PRO A 82 -28.49 21.14 -9.35
N PRO A 83 -27.18 21.48 -9.24
CA PRO A 83 -26.12 20.49 -9.05
C PRO A 83 -26.25 19.75 -7.72
N TYR A 84 -25.86 18.48 -7.71
CA TYR A 84 -25.63 17.74 -6.47
C TYR A 84 -24.41 18.29 -5.72
N ARG A 85 -24.40 18.21 -4.39
CA ARG A 85 -23.21 18.48 -3.58
C ARG A 85 -22.08 17.48 -3.86
N GLU A 86 -22.45 16.21 -4.01
CA GLU A 86 -21.56 15.09 -4.34
C GLU A 86 -22.07 14.44 -5.64
N PRO A 87 -21.70 15.00 -6.80
CA PRO A 87 -22.21 14.51 -8.08
C PRO A 87 -21.53 13.21 -8.50
N VAL A 88 -20.25 13.02 -8.17
CA VAL A 88 -19.49 11.79 -8.45
C VAL A 88 -19.63 10.84 -7.28
N LEU A 89 -19.94 9.57 -7.55
CA LEU A 89 -20.10 8.53 -6.53
C LEU A 89 -19.18 7.36 -6.83
N GLN A 90 -18.81 6.62 -5.78
CA GLN A 90 -18.13 5.35 -5.92
C GLN A 90 -19.09 4.25 -6.39
N PHE A 91 -18.54 3.30 -7.14
CA PHE A 91 -19.16 2.06 -7.60
C PHE A 91 -18.22 0.91 -7.23
N HIS A 92 -18.76 -0.14 -6.61
CA HIS A 92 -17.99 -1.31 -6.14
C HIS A 92 -16.76 -0.94 -5.29
N GLY A 93 -16.90 0.07 -4.42
CA GLY A 93 -15.81 0.57 -3.57
C GLY A 93 -14.78 1.47 -4.26
N LYS A 94 -14.98 1.82 -5.53
CA LYS A 94 -14.01 2.57 -6.33
C LYS A 94 -14.61 3.76 -7.04
N TRP A 95 -13.79 4.75 -7.35
CA TRP A 95 -14.20 5.88 -8.18
C TRP A 95 -14.33 5.49 -9.66
N PRO A 96 -15.19 6.17 -10.45
CA PRO A 96 -15.36 5.89 -11.87
C PRO A 96 -14.18 6.47 -12.67
N PHE A 97 -13.09 5.71 -12.77
CA PHE A 97 -11.90 6.11 -13.52
C PHE A 97 -12.10 5.98 -15.04
N TYR A 98 -11.41 6.83 -15.79
CA TYR A 98 -11.22 6.62 -17.22
C TYR A 98 -10.13 5.58 -17.46
N ARG A 99 -10.49 4.50 -18.16
CA ARG A 99 -9.54 3.44 -18.54
C ARG A 99 -8.55 3.94 -19.58
N PHE A 100 -7.30 3.47 -19.51
CA PHE A 100 -6.28 3.68 -20.55
C PHE A 100 -5.70 2.35 -21.02
N LEU A 101 -5.83 2.04 -22.32
CA LEU A 101 -5.45 0.75 -22.91
C LEU A 101 -6.07 -0.48 -22.16
N GLY A 102 -7.22 -0.27 -21.52
CA GLY A 102 -7.90 -1.26 -20.69
C GLY A 102 -7.42 -1.34 -19.24
N MET A 103 -6.37 -0.62 -18.83
CA MET A 103 -6.01 -0.51 -17.39
C MET A 103 -7.08 0.28 -16.65
N GLN A 104 -7.54 -0.25 -15.51
CA GLN A 104 -8.58 0.35 -14.70
C GLN A 104 -8.13 1.66 -14.05
N GLU A 105 -6.94 1.67 -13.44
CA GLU A 105 -6.40 2.80 -12.69
C GLU A 105 -4.96 3.13 -13.16
N PRO A 106 -4.80 3.79 -14.33
CA PRO A 106 -3.50 3.89 -15.00
C PRO A 106 -2.44 4.62 -14.16
N PHE A 107 -2.82 5.64 -13.37
CA PHE A 107 -1.87 6.35 -12.51
C PHE A 107 -1.46 5.53 -11.30
N SER A 108 -2.37 4.79 -10.67
CA SER A 108 -2.02 3.82 -9.62
C SER A 108 -1.02 2.79 -10.15
N VAL A 109 -1.21 2.26 -11.36
CA VAL A 109 -0.26 1.34 -12.03
C VAL A 109 1.11 2.00 -12.24
N ILE A 110 1.15 3.20 -12.82
CA ILE A 110 2.42 3.91 -13.08
C ILE A 110 3.17 4.16 -11.77
N PHE A 111 2.50 4.65 -10.73
CA PHE A 111 3.13 4.98 -9.46
C PHE A 111 3.54 3.73 -8.67
N SER A 112 2.82 2.62 -8.78
CA SER A 112 3.27 1.32 -8.27
C SER A 112 4.52 0.83 -9.01
N LEU A 113 4.59 0.99 -10.34
CA LEU A 113 5.79 0.67 -11.11
C LEU A 113 6.99 1.54 -10.69
N LEU A 114 6.79 2.83 -10.43
CA LEU A 114 7.85 3.70 -9.93
C LEU A 114 8.39 3.24 -8.58
N ASN A 115 7.52 2.78 -7.68
CA ASN A 115 7.97 2.18 -6.42
C ASN A 115 8.72 0.87 -6.62
N PHE A 116 8.25 -0.01 -7.53
CA PHE A 116 8.98 -1.21 -7.91
C PHE A 116 10.40 -0.87 -8.40
N LEU A 117 10.52 0.10 -9.31
CA LEU A 117 11.81 0.55 -9.83
C LEU A 117 12.69 1.18 -8.75
N ALA A 118 12.10 1.90 -7.79
CA ALA A 118 12.83 2.43 -6.64
C ALA A 118 13.44 1.32 -5.77
N HIS A 119 12.69 0.23 -5.53
CA HIS A 119 13.22 -0.95 -4.84
C HIS A 119 14.30 -1.66 -5.66
N ASP A 120 14.07 -1.90 -6.96
CA ASP A 120 15.04 -2.61 -7.81
C ASP A 120 16.36 -1.85 -7.89
N HIS A 121 16.28 -0.54 -8.19
CA HIS A 121 17.44 0.34 -8.22
C HIS A 121 18.15 0.38 -6.86
N GLY A 122 17.39 0.57 -5.77
CA GLY A 122 17.93 0.61 -4.41
C GLY A 122 18.66 -0.67 -4.02
N MET A 123 18.12 -1.84 -4.39
CA MET A 123 18.75 -3.14 -4.19
C MET A 123 20.04 -3.29 -4.99
N LYS A 124 20.07 -2.85 -6.26
CA LYS A 124 21.27 -2.88 -7.08
C LYS A 124 22.39 -2.06 -6.44
N VAL A 125 22.11 -0.81 -6.10
CA VAL A 125 23.08 0.10 -5.47
C VAL A 125 23.53 -0.43 -4.10
N LEU A 126 22.62 -1.03 -3.32
CA LEU A 126 22.95 -1.67 -2.04
C LEU A 126 23.94 -2.82 -2.22
N ARG A 127 23.73 -3.70 -3.22
CA ARG A 127 24.63 -4.83 -3.51
C ARG A 127 26.03 -4.38 -3.93
N GLU A 128 26.12 -3.25 -4.64
CA GLU A 128 27.37 -2.64 -5.08
C GLU A 128 28.13 -1.97 -3.92
N LYS A 129 27.43 -1.23 -3.05
CA LYS A 129 28.07 -0.40 -2.01
C LYS A 129 28.26 -1.07 -0.65
N VAL A 130 27.57 -2.19 -0.38
CA VAL A 130 27.63 -2.89 0.90
C VAL A 130 28.19 -4.31 0.70
N PRO A 131 29.31 -4.67 1.34
CA PRO A 131 29.95 -5.97 1.13
C PRO A 131 29.07 -7.14 1.58
N ALA A 132 29.26 -8.32 0.96
CA ALA A 132 28.46 -9.51 1.25
C ALA A 132 28.64 -10.02 2.69
N SER A 133 29.79 -9.72 3.31
CA SER A 133 30.11 -10.04 4.68
C SER A 133 29.38 -9.17 5.72
N TYR A 134 28.71 -8.09 5.32
CA TYR A 134 28.00 -7.23 6.27
C TYR A 134 26.73 -7.93 6.79
N PRO A 135 26.60 -8.20 8.11
CA PRO A 135 25.55 -9.07 8.65
C PRO A 135 24.11 -8.63 8.37
N LEU A 136 23.85 -7.33 8.23
CA LEU A 136 22.51 -6.79 7.98
C LEU A 136 22.12 -6.78 6.48
N ARG A 137 23.08 -6.99 5.56
CA ARG A 137 22.82 -6.98 4.12
C ARG A 137 21.69 -7.94 3.68
N PRO A 138 21.60 -9.21 4.13
CA PRO A 138 20.48 -10.07 3.74
C PRO A 138 19.11 -9.53 4.18
N PHE A 139 19.03 -8.89 5.35
CA PHE A 139 17.78 -8.28 5.84
C PHE A 139 17.40 -7.05 5.01
N TYR A 140 18.38 -6.26 4.57
CA TYR A 140 18.13 -5.12 3.70
C TYR A 140 17.68 -5.56 2.29
N LEU A 141 18.20 -6.67 1.78
CA LEU A 141 17.74 -7.26 0.52
C LEU A 141 16.35 -7.87 0.65
N GLY A 142 16.02 -8.49 1.78
CA GLY A 142 14.66 -8.97 2.05
C GLY A 142 13.64 -7.84 2.00
N PHE A 143 13.94 -6.66 2.55
CA PHE A 143 13.07 -5.48 2.45
C PHE A 143 12.78 -5.12 0.99
N GLY A 144 13.79 -5.21 0.14
CA GLY A 144 13.61 -5.02 -1.30
C GLY A 144 12.77 -6.10 -1.96
N TYR A 145 12.98 -7.39 -1.67
CA TYR A 145 12.17 -8.45 -2.29
C TYR A 145 10.70 -8.40 -1.89
N PHE A 146 10.40 -8.10 -0.61
CA PHE A 146 9.02 -7.86 -0.19
C PHE A 146 8.42 -6.64 -0.91
N GLY A 147 9.17 -5.54 -1.00
CA GLY A 147 8.75 -4.35 -1.76
C GLY A 147 8.45 -4.67 -3.23
N LEU A 148 9.38 -5.32 -3.94
CA LEU A 148 9.19 -5.72 -5.34
C LEU A 148 7.92 -6.57 -5.52
N ALA A 149 7.69 -7.55 -4.65
CA ALA A 149 6.50 -8.39 -4.71
C ALA A 149 5.21 -7.58 -4.48
N SER A 150 5.16 -6.73 -3.44
CA SER A 150 4.00 -5.89 -3.14
C SER A 150 3.64 -4.99 -4.32
N TRP A 151 4.62 -4.29 -4.90
CA TRP A 151 4.36 -3.37 -6.00
C TRP A 151 4.01 -4.07 -7.31
N ILE A 152 4.48 -5.31 -7.52
CA ILE A 152 3.98 -6.16 -8.62
C ILE A 152 2.49 -6.46 -8.43
N PHE A 153 2.08 -6.92 -7.25
CA PHE A 153 0.69 -7.23 -6.97
C PHE A 153 -0.21 -6.00 -7.12
N SER A 154 0.26 -4.85 -6.62
CA SER A 154 -0.40 -3.55 -6.82
C SER A 154 -0.55 -3.20 -8.31
N CYS A 155 0.51 -3.31 -9.12
CA CYS A 155 0.42 -3.08 -10.56
C CYS A 155 -0.62 -3.98 -11.23
N ILE A 156 -0.67 -5.26 -10.85
CA ILE A 156 -1.63 -6.24 -11.40
C ILE A 156 -3.06 -5.86 -11.01
N PHE A 157 -3.31 -5.57 -9.74
CA PHE A 157 -4.63 -5.20 -9.22
C PHE A 157 -5.19 -3.92 -9.85
N HIS A 158 -4.39 -2.85 -9.91
CA HIS A 158 -4.83 -1.58 -10.52
C HIS A 158 -4.92 -1.65 -12.05
N THR A 159 -4.25 -2.61 -12.68
CA THR A 159 -4.44 -2.90 -14.10
C THR A 159 -5.81 -3.54 -14.32
N ARG A 160 -6.09 -4.61 -13.57
CA ARG A 160 -7.36 -5.33 -13.67
C ARG A 160 -7.76 -5.92 -12.32
N ASP A 161 -8.91 -5.46 -11.86
CA ASP A 161 -9.47 -5.88 -10.58
C ASP A 161 -10.22 -7.22 -10.67
N PHE A 162 -9.73 -8.20 -9.93
CA PHE A 162 -10.40 -9.43 -9.55
C PHE A 162 -10.19 -9.71 -8.06
N SER A 163 -11.07 -10.50 -7.45
CA SER A 163 -10.92 -10.87 -6.03
C SER A 163 -9.55 -11.51 -5.69
N VAL A 164 -8.93 -12.22 -6.63
CA VAL A 164 -7.58 -12.79 -6.42
C VAL A 164 -6.50 -11.70 -6.46
N THR A 165 -6.54 -10.79 -7.43
CA THR A 165 -5.53 -9.73 -7.57
C THR A 165 -5.63 -8.74 -6.43
N GLU A 166 -6.85 -8.42 -5.99
CA GLU A 166 -7.14 -7.62 -4.81
C GLU A 166 -6.53 -8.24 -3.54
N LYS A 167 -6.81 -9.52 -3.28
CA LYS A 167 -6.23 -10.21 -2.11
C LYS A 167 -4.71 -10.21 -2.15
N LEU A 168 -4.11 -10.46 -3.31
CA LEU A 168 -2.66 -10.46 -3.46
C LEU A 168 -2.04 -9.08 -3.22
N ASP A 169 -2.70 -8.01 -3.66
CA ASP A 169 -2.25 -6.65 -3.38
C ASP A 169 -2.27 -6.35 -1.88
N TYR A 170 -3.38 -6.65 -1.21
CA TYR A 170 -3.54 -6.47 0.23
C TYR A 170 -2.55 -7.32 1.05
N PHE A 171 -2.38 -8.60 0.68
CA PHE A 171 -1.40 -9.48 1.33
C PHE A 171 0.03 -9.04 1.06
N GLY A 172 0.31 -8.55 -0.14
CA GLY A 172 1.59 -7.96 -0.52
C GLY A 172 1.91 -6.74 0.33
N ALA A 173 0.99 -5.77 0.41
CA ALA A 173 1.14 -4.59 1.25
C ALA A 173 1.39 -4.98 2.72
N GLY A 174 0.59 -5.91 3.25
CA GLY A 174 0.76 -6.40 4.62
C GLY A 174 2.07 -7.14 4.87
N ALA A 175 2.58 -7.87 3.88
CA ALA A 175 3.89 -8.52 3.95
C ALA A 175 5.01 -7.48 4.07
N SER A 176 4.94 -6.41 3.27
CA SER A 176 5.92 -5.32 3.29
C SER A 176 5.89 -4.55 4.62
N VAL A 177 4.71 -4.27 5.17
CA VAL A 177 4.55 -3.64 6.49
C VAL A 177 5.11 -4.55 7.60
N MET A 178 4.75 -5.83 7.60
CA MET A 178 5.29 -6.80 8.56
C MET A 178 6.81 -6.92 8.45
N TYR A 179 7.35 -6.95 7.23
CA TYR A 179 8.79 -7.01 7.01
C TYR A 179 9.50 -5.73 7.47
N GLY A 180 8.89 -4.56 7.25
CA GLY A 180 9.39 -3.27 7.75
C GLY A 180 9.50 -3.27 9.28
N MET A 181 8.47 -3.76 9.98
CA MET A 181 8.48 -3.93 11.43
C MET A 181 9.56 -4.92 11.86
N PHE A 182 9.64 -6.08 11.20
CA PHE A 182 10.67 -7.08 11.43
C PHE A 182 12.09 -6.49 11.32
N LEU A 183 12.38 -5.79 10.22
CA LEU A 183 13.66 -5.16 9.94
C LEU A 183 13.99 -4.08 10.98
N SER A 184 13.01 -3.27 11.39
CA SER A 184 13.21 -2.23 12.40
C SER A 184 13.75 -2.81 13.71
N VAL A 185 13.17 -3.91 14.18
CA VAL A 185 13.61 -4.59 15.41
C VAL A 185 15.00 -5.19 15.23
N VAL A 186 15.23 -5.92 14.14
CA VAL A 186 16.55 -6.52 13.85
C VAL A 186 17.64 -5.46 13.83
N ARG A 187 17.39 -4.35 13.13
CA ARG A 187 18.37 -3.27 12.96
C ARG A 187 18.60 -2.47 14.24
N VAL A 188 17.54 -2.06 14.94
CA VAL A 188 17.66 -1.16 16.09
C VAL A 188 18.26 -1.87 17.29
N PHE A 189 17.88 -3.12 17.54
CA PHE A 189 18.39 -3.91 18.67
C PHE A 189 19.66 -4.72 18.35
N ARG A 190 20.15 -4.62 17.12
CA ARG A 190 21.35 -5.31 16.62
C ARG A 190 21.27 -6.82 16.80
N LEU A 191 20.14 -7.41 16.42
CA LEU A 191 19.94 -8.85 16.46
C LEU A 191 20.80 -9.61 15.43
N ASP A 192 21.42 -8.87 14.50
CA ASP A 192 22.41 -9.36 13.54
C ASP A 192 23.74 -9.82 14.15
N LYS A 193 24.04 -9.39 15.37
CA LYS A 193 25.31 -9.71 16.03
C LYS A 193 25.28 -11.10 16.62
N ASP A 194 26.29 -11.91 16.29
CA ASP A 194 26.40 -13.30 16.70
C ASP A 194 26.75 -13.45 18.18
N THR A 195 25.72 -13.47 19.02
CA THR A 195 25.82 -13.90 20.42
C THR A 195 24.69 -14.88 20.71
N PRO A 196 24.89 -15.91 21.56
CA PRO A 196 23.86 -16.94 21.79
C PRO A 196 22.49 -16.35 22.17
N LYS A 197 22.48 -15.31 23.01
CA LYS A 197 21.26 -14.59 23.41
C LYS A 197 20.59 -13.90 22.22
N ARG A 198 21.33 -13.17 21.39
CA ARG A 198 20.76 -12.43 20.25
C ARG A 198 20.28 -13.37 19.16
N SER A 199 21.03 -14.42 18.85
CA SER A 199 20.64 -15.43 17.87
C SER A 199 19.36 -16.16 18.29
N SER A 200 19.18 -16.42 19.60
CA SER A 200 17.91 -16.97 20.12
C SER A 200 16.75 -15.99 20.00
N VAL A 201 16.96 -14.72 20.36
CA VAL A 201 15.93 -13.67 20.23
C VAL A 201 15.54 -13.46 18.76
N LEU A 202 16.51 -13.46 17.84
CA LEU A 202 16.27 -13.33 16.41
C LEU A 202 15.38 -14.47 15.89
N ARG A 203 15.69 -15.73 16.24
CA ARG A 203 14.86 -16.88 15.83
C ARG A 203 13.43 -16.78 16.38
N ALA A 204 13.28 -16.43 17.65
CA ALA A 204 11.96 -16.23 18.26
C ALA A 204 11.19 -15.11 17.56
N TRP A 205 11.86 -14.01 17.22
CA TRP A 205 11.26 -12.88 16.50
C TRP A 205 10.83 -13.26 15.08
N ILE A 206 11.68 -13.99 14.34
CA ILE A 206 11.34 -14.52 13.00
C ILE A 206 10.09 -15.40 13.09
N LEU A 207 10.08 -16.37 14.02
CA LEU A 207 8.94 -17.28 14.20
C LEU A 207 7.66 -16.52 14.55
N LEU A 208 7.75 -15.50 15.41
CA LEU A 208 6.60 -14.67 15.78
C LEU A 208 6.06 -13.90 14.57
N CYS A 209 6.90 -13.20 13.81
CA CYS A 209 6.47 -12.45 12.62
C CYS A 209 5.83 -13.35 11.57
N ILE A 210 6.43 -14.52 11.29
CA ILE A 210 5.88 -15.50 10.36
C ILE A 210 4.53 -16.01 10.86
N THR A 211 4.44 -16.40 12.13
CA THR A 211 3.19 -16.93 12.70
C THR A 211 2.07 -15.90 12.65
N LEU A 212 2.34 -14.64 13.04
CA LEU A 212 1.35 -13.57 13.01
C LEU A 212 0.90 -13.26 11.58
N TYR A 213 1.82 -13.21 10.62
CA TYR A 213 1.48 -12.95 9.23
C TYR A 213 0.68 -14.10 8.62
N LEU A 214 1.06 -15.36 8.88
CA LEU A 214 0.30 -16.52 8.42
C LEU A 214 -1.10 -16.57 9.05
N ALA A 215 -1.24 -16.26 10.34
CA ALA A 215 -2.54 -16.16 10.99
C ALA A 215 -3.41 -15.06 10.37
N HIS A 216 -2.83 -13.89 10.09
CA HIS A 216 -3.49 -12.77 9.44
C HIS A 216 -4.00 -13.13 8.02
N VAL A 217 -3.14 -13.70 7.18
CA VAL A 217 -3.51 -14.15 5.82
C VAL A 217 -4.53 -15.27 5.88
N SER A 218 -4.39 -16.22 6.81
CA SER A 218 -5.34 -17.33 6.97
C SER A 218 -6.73 -16.83 7.37
N TYR A 219 -6.81 -15.88 8.31
CA TYR A 219 -8.09 -15.26 8.70
C TYR A 219 -8.78 -14.60 7.49
N LEU A 220 -8.06 -13.75 6.75
CA LEU A 220 -8.58 -13.04 5.58
C LEU A 220 -8.91 -13.95 4.39
N SER A 221 -8.28 -15.13 4.32
CA SER A 221 -8.50 -16.11 3.25
C SER A 221 -9.66 -17.06 3.53
N PHE A 222 -9.79 -17.55 4.77
CA PHE A 222 -10.70 -18.66 5.10
C PHE A 222 -11.97 -18.24 5.83
N TRP A 223 -12.00 -17.06 6.48
CA TRP A 223 -13.17 -16.60 7.24
C TRP A 223 -13.94 -15.51 6.49
N SER A 224 -13.37 -14.32 6.43
CA SER A 224 -13.95 -13.19 5.72
C SER A 224 -12.85 -12.22 5.33
N PHE A 225 -12.88 -11.76 4.08
CA PHE A 225 -11.98 -10.70 3.64
C PHE A 225 -12.48 -9.36 4.19
N ASP A 226 -12.09 -9.05 5.41
CA ASP A 226 -12.49 -7.86 6.15
C ASP A 226 -11.45 -6.75 5.97
N TYR A 227 -11.79 -5.75 5.16
CA TYR A 227 -10.95 -4.58 4.88
C TYR A 227 -10.66 -3.77 6.15
N THR A 228 -11.64 -3.63 7.04
CA THR A 228 -11.48 -2.88 8.29
C THR A 228 -10.44 -3.55 9.18
N TYR A 229 -10.53 -4.87 9.34
CA TYR A 229 -9.52 -5.65 10.05
C TYR A 229 -8.15 -5.56 9.36
N ASN A 230 -8.08 -5.72 8.03
CA ASN A 230 -6.83 -5.64 7.29
C ASN A 230 -6.13 -4.29 7.51
N MET A 231 -6.87 -3.20 7.34
CA MET A 231 -6.34 -1.85 7.53
C MET A 231 -5.91 -1.63 8.99
N ALA A 232 -6.72 -2.05 9.97
CA ALA A 232 -6.38 -1.93 11.37
C ALA A 232 -5.08 -2.69 11.72
N ALA A 233 -4.93 -3.94 11.25
CA ALA A 233 -3.75 -4.75 11.48
C ALA A 233 -2.48 -4.07 10.92
N ASN A 234 -2.54 -3.61 9.66
CA ASN A 234 -1.42 -2.93 9.01
C ASN A 234 -1.07 -1.59 9.67
N VAL A 235 -2.07 -0.79 10.04
CA VAL A 235 -1.87 0.48 10.74
C VAL A 235 -1.22 0.25 12.10
N VAL A 236 -1.65 -0.75 12.88
CA VAL A 236 -1.04 -1.08 14.18
C VAL A 236 0.43 -1.46 14.02
N VAL A 237 0.75 -2.37 13.09
CA VAL A 237 2.13 -2.79 12.83
C VAL A 237 2.97 -1.61 12.34
N GLY A 238 2.44 -0.80 11.43
CA GLY A 238 3.06 0.42 10.91
C GLY A 238 3.35 1.46 11.99
N ILE A 239 2.42 1.70 12.92
CA ILE A 239 2.62 2.61 14.06
C ILE A 239 3.79 2.13 14.93
N ILE A 240 3.84 0.84 15.26
CA ILE A 240 4.93 0.30 16.08
C ILE A 240 6.28 0.47 15.37
N GLN A 241 6.36 0.12 14.09
CA GLN A 241 7.54 0.34 13.26
C GLN A 241 7.97 1.82 13.25
N ASN A 242 7.02 2.74 13.07
CA ASN A 242 7.27 4.17 13.00
C ASN A 242 7.80 4.72 14.34
N LEU A 243 7.27 4.24 15.46
CA LEU A 243 7.77 4.60 16.80
C LEU A 243 9.21 4.13 17.01
N ILE A 244 9.55 2.91 16.58
CA ILE A 244 10.90 2.35 16.68
C ILE A 244 11.90 3.19 15.86
N TRP A 245 11.57 3.53 14.61
CA TRP A 245 12.42 4.33 13.75
C TRP A 245 12.56 5.79 14.22
N SER A 246 11.49 6.37 14.74
CA SER A 246 11.53 7.70 15.33
C SER A 246 12.43 7.72 16.56
N TRP A 247 12.28 6.74 17.46
CA TRP A 247 13.14 6.59 18.63
C TRP A 247 14.62 6.37 18.26
N PHE A 248 14.88 5.51 17.27
CA PHE A 248 16.22 5.30 16.73
C PHE A 248 16.83 6.61 16.23
N SER A 249 16.07 7.36 15.42
CA SER A 249 16.54 8.60 14.81
C SER A 249 16.87 9.67 15.83
N ILE A 250 15.98 9.91 16.80
CA ILE A 250 16.19 10.86 17.89
C ILE A 250 17.42 10.46 18.71
N THR A 251 17.52 9.19 19.09
CA THR A 251 18.61 8.70 19.94
C THR A 251 19.97 8.79 19.22
N ARG A 252 20.03 8.39 17.95
CA ARG A 252 21.27 8.41 17.15
C ARG A 252 21.68 9.83 16.78
N TYR A 253 20.73 10.69 16.43
CA TYR A 253 21.01 12.10 16.16
C TYR A 253 21.53 12.81 17.42
N ARG A 254 20.92 12.60 18.59
CA ARG A 254 21.40 13.20 19.85
C ARG A 254 22.84 12.78 20.19
N LYS A 255 23.23 11.55 19.88
CA LYS A 255 24.58 11.01 20.12
C LYS A 255 25.62 11.45 19.09
N THR A 256 25.27 11.44 17.81
CA THR A 256 26.24 11.66 16.72
C THR A 256 26.24 13.09 16.19
N LYS A 257 25.13 13.83 16.36
CA LYS A 257 24.85 15.15 15.77
C LYS A 257 24.96 15.17 14.24
N ARG A 258 24.94 14.01 13.58
CA ARG A 258 25.00 13.88 12.13
C ARG A 258 23.59 13.81 11.55
N MET A 259 23.31 14.64 10.54
CA MET A 259 21.97 14.74 9.94
C MET A 259 21.45 13.43 9.36
N TRP A 260 22.33 12.57 8.81
CA TRP A 260 21.91 11.27 8.27
C TRP A 260 21.25 10.35 9.31
N ALA A 261 21.61 10.51 10.59
CA ALA A 261 21.01 9.74 11.67
C ALA A 261 19.55 10.13 11.94
N ALA A 262 19.10 11.30 11.47
CA ALA A 262 17.71 11.75 11.58
C ALA A 262 16.85 11.29 10.37
N TRP A 263 17.47 10.80 9.29
CA TRP A 263 16.77 10.44 8.05
C TRP A 263 15.61 9.45 8.26
N PRO A 264 15.73 8.36 9.05
CA PRO A 264 14.61 7.43 9.21
C PRO A 264 13.38 8.11 9.82
N GLY A 265 13.56 9.02 10.77
CA GLY A 265 12.47 9.78 11.38
C GLY A 265 11.83 10.77 10.41
N LEU A 266 12.62 11.41 9.54
CA LEU A 266 12.09 12.28 8.49
C LEU A 266 11.33 11.47 7.42
N ILE A 267 11.82 10.29 7.07
CA ILE A 267 11.14 9.38 6.15
C ILE A 267 9.82 8.90 6.76
N VAL A 268 9.81 8.53 8.05
CA VAL A 268 8.58 8.18 8.77
C VAL A 268 7.58 9.34 8.75
N ALA A 269 8.02 10.58 9.03
CA ALA A 269 7.15 11.74 8.98
C ALA A 269 6.55 11.97 7.58
N TRP A 270 7.35 11.76 6.53
CA TRP A 270 6.88 11.82 5.15
C TRP A 270 5.84 10.74 4.86
N VAL A 271 6.09 9.48 5.25
CA VAL A 271 5.16 8.38 5.01
C VAL A 271 3.83 8.62 5.74
N ILE A 272 3.86 9.14 6.96
CA ILE A 272 2.64 9.53 7.69
C ILE A 272 1.86 10.61 6.93
N LEU A 273 2.54 11.63 6.41
CA LEU A 273 1.91 12.67 5.60
C LEU A 273 1.32 12.09 4.31
N ALA A 274 2.05 11.22 3.62
CA ALA A 274 1.59 10.55 2.42
C ALA A 274 0.35 9.69 2.68
N MET A 275 0.35 8.87 3.74
CA MET A 275 -0.79 8.04 4.14
C MET A 275 -1.99 8.89 4.55
N SER A 276 -1.78 10.08 5.12
CA SER A 276 -2.90 10.96 5.47
C SER A 276 -3.71 11.44 4.26
N LEU A 277 -3.17 11.33 3.03
CA LEU A 277 -3.92 11.62 1.82
C LEU A 277 -5.13 10.70 1.64
N GLU A 278 -5.03 9.43 2.04
CA GLU A 278 -6.14 8.47 1.94
C GLU A 278 -7.34 8.88 2.80
N LEU A 279 -7.14 9.70 3.85
CA LEU A 279 -8.24 10.21 4.68
C LEU A 279 -9.14 11.20 3.93
N PHE A 280 -8.67 11.78 2.84
CA PHE A 280 -9.48 12.70 2.05
C PHE A 280 -10.39 12.00 1.03
N ASP A 281 -10.04 10.76 0.62
CA ASP A 281 -10.77 9.92 -0.35
C ASP A 281 -11.57 10.72 -1.39
N PHE A 282 -10.86 11.51 -2.20
CA PHE A 282 -11.49 12.45 -3.14
C PHE A 282 -11.71 11.80 -4.53
N PRO A 283 -12.77 12.21 -5.26
CA PRO A 283 -13.03 11.70 -6.61
C PRO A 283 -11.90 12.09 -7.58
N PRO A 284 -11.59 11.24 -8.57
CA PRO A 284 -10.40 11.39 -9.39
C PRO A 284 -10.41 12.69 -10.19
N TRP A 285 -9.36 13.48 -10.01
CA TRP A 285 -9.10 14.66 -10.81
C TRP A 285 -8.93 14.26 -12.27
N TRP A 286 -9.71 14.92 -13.13
CA TRP A 286 -9.84 14.63 -14.55
C TRP A 286 -10.17 13.15 -14.85
N GLY A 287 -10.81 12.46 -13.90
CA GLY A 287 -11.16 11.04 -14.02
C GLY A 287 -9.97 10.08 -13.99
N ALA A 288 -8.78 10.51 -13.54
CA ALA A 288 -7.58 9.69 -13.59
C ALA A 288 -6.72 9.65 -12.31
N ILE A 289 -6.66 10.73 -11.53
CA ILE A 289 -5.78 10.83 -10.33
C ILE A 289 -6.63 11.04 -9.09
N ASP A 290 -6.58 10.12 -8.15
CA ASP A 290 -7.28 10.15 -6.86
C ASP A 290 -6.32 10.21 -5.66
N ALA A 291 -6.85 10.16 -4.44
CA ALA A 291 -6.06 10.15 -3.23
C ALA A 291 -5.10 8.95 -3.15
N HIS A 292 -5.56 7.77 -3.58
CA HIS A 292 -4.82 6.52 -3.48
C HIS A 292 -3.61 6.48 -4.44
N SER A 293 -3.79 6.86 -5.70
CA SER A 293 -2.69 7.01 -6.64
C SER A 293 -1.66 8.05 -6.18
N LEU A 294 -2.08 9.17 -5.59
CA LEU A 294 -1.13 10.13 -4.99
C LEU A 294 -0.36 9.53 -3.80
N TRP A 295 -0.99 8.69 -2.98
CA TRP A 295 -0.28 7.96 -1.93
C TRP A 295 0.82 7.05 -2.53
N HIS A 296 0.55 6.35 -3.64
CA HIS A 296 1.56 5.57 -4.36
C HIS A 296 2.71 6.46 -4.83
N LEU A 297 2.42 7.59 -5.47
CA LEU A 297 3.45 8.51 -5.93
C LEU A 297 4.31 9.01 -4.76
N MET A 298 3.67 9.38 -3.65
CA MET A 298 4.35 9.97 -2.49
C MET A 298 5.20 8.97 -1.72
N THR A 299 5.03 7.66 -1.92
CA THR A 299 5.88 6.62 -1.30
C THR A 299 7.15 6.29 -2.11
N VAL A 300 7.25 6.72 -3.38
CA VAL A 300 8.45 6.54 -4.21
C VAL A 300 9.68 7.22 -3.60
N PHE A 301 9.55 8.49 -3.19
CA PHE A 301 10.66 9.27 -2.65
C PHE A 301 11.18 8.73 -1.30
N PRO A 302 10.31 8.41 -0.31
CA PRO A 302 10.69 7.65 0.89
C PRO A 302 11.48 6.39 0.59
N THR A 303 11.06 5.59 -0.39
CA THR A 303 11.73 4.34 -0.76
C THR A 303 13.17 4.58 -1.19
N LEU A 304 13.40 5.52 -2.11
CA LEU A 304 14.75 5.90 -2.56
C LEU A 304 15.61 6.44 -1.41
N TRP A 305 15.03 7.27 -0.54
CA TRP A 305 15.71 7.83 0.61
C TRP A 305 16.07 6.75 1.65
N TRP A 306 15.20 5.74 1.80
CA TRP A 306 15.42 4.63 2.71
C TRP A 306 16.65 3.81 2.32
N TYR A 307 16.81 3.46 1.04
CA TYR A 307 18.03 2.78 0.57
C TYR A 307 19.28 3.62 0.80
N SER A 308 19.20 4.93 0.58
CA SER A 308 20.31 5.86 0.87
C SER A 308 20.70 5.82 2.35
N PHE A 309 19.71 5.78 3.25
CA PHE A 309 19.94 5.57 4.67
C PHE A 309 20.59 4.21 4.95
N LEU A 310 20.04 3.10 4.44
CA LEU A 310 20.55 1.74 4.69
C LEU A 310 22.02 1.59 4.26
N ILE A 311 22.39 2.17 3.11
CA ILE A 311 23.77 2.18 2.62
C ILE A 311 24.66 3.01 3.54
N LYS A 312 24.26 4.24 3.85
CA LYS A 312 25.05 5.15 4.68
C LYS A 312 25.28 4.58 6.09
N ASP A 313 24.25 3.99 6.65
CA ASP A 313 24.25 3.35 7.95
C ASP A 313 25.18 2.12 7.98
N ALA A 314 25.15 1.28 6.94
CA ALA A 314 26.08 0.17 6.80
C ALA A 314 27.55 0.62 6.68
N GLN A 315 27.81 1.67 5.91
CA GLN A 315 29.16 2.22 5.74
C GLN A 315 29.72 2.76 7.06
N GLU A 316 28.90 3.45 7.86
CA GLU A 316 29.29 3.98 9.17
C GLU A 316 29.58 2.85 10.18
N ASP A 317 28.79 1.78 10.18
CA ASP A 317 29.08 0.59 10.99
C ASP A 317 30.42 -0.05 10.59
N LEU A 318 30.67 -0.22 9.29
CA LEU A 318 31.90 -0.82 8.77
C LEU A 318 33.14 0.03 9.10
N GLN A 319 33.04 1.36 8.98
CA GLN A 319 34.10 2.28 9.40
C GLN A 319 34.37 2.18 10.90
N GLY A 320 33.32 2.14 11.71
CA GLY A 320 33.44 1.99 13.17
C GLY A 320 34.07 0.67 13.60
N LEU A 321 33.91 -0.41 12.83
CA LEU A 321 34.60 -1.68 13.05
C LEU A 321 36.09 -1.58 12.71
N ARG A 322 36.44 -0.94 11.58
CA ARG A 322 37.84 -0.75 11.17
C ARG A 322 38.65 0.09 12.16
N LEU A 323 38.04 1.10 12.77
CA LEU A 323 38.71 1.95 13.76
C LEU A 323 38.92 1.27 15.13
N LYS A 324 38.28 0.12 15.37
CA LYS A 324 38.37 -0.64 16.63
C LYS A 324 39.25 -1.90 16.53
N ALA A 325 39.57 -2.32 15.31
CA ALA A 325 40.44 -3.45 15.02
C ALA A 325 41.89 -2.97 14.98
#